data_AF-A0A846BR19-F1
#
_entry.id   AF-A0A846BR19-F1
#
_cell.length_a   1.000
_cell.length_b   1.000
_cell.length_c   1.000
_cell.angle_alpha   90.00
_cell.angle_beta   90.00
_cell.angle_gamma   90.00
#
_symmetry.space_group_name_H-M   'P 1'
#
loop_
_entity.id
_entity.type
_entity.pdbx_description
1 polymer ?
#
loop_
_entity_poly.entity_id
_entity_poly.type
_entity_poly.pdbx_seq_one_letter_code
_entity_poly.pdbx_strand_id
1 'polypeptide(L)'
;TGDNFNLTNNPGAAAILNILTGNNQNTTVNTAFADNLQVEVTDEFGNAVSGVTVNLNSPNTGASANFGSISLTTDASGLASTTATANSIAGNYQVGANVIGVTEVNFDLTNDSAPVTVTNNPTPVTVTNTSTPVTVTNNPTPVTVNNNLTSVTVINDSTTNYISGLTSTWESISDELKGSESEKSACLTTPEIVINYTEEEEEEEMNLDEERETEIQRNQDCQPVASEENQ
;
A
#
# COMPACT_ATOMS: atom_id res chain seq x y z
N THR A 1 0.25 -19.77 -60.76
CA THR A 1 -0.02 -18.67 -59.81
C THR A 1 -1.12 -19.15 -58.91
N GLY A 2 -0.82 -19.37 -57.62
CA GLY A 2 -1.84 -19.77 -56.66
C GLY A 2 -2.60 -18.52 -56.24
N ASP A 3 -3.90 -18.48 -56.54
CA ASP A 3 -4.75 -17.38 -56.11
C ASP A 3 -4.90 -17.47 -54.58
N ASN A 4 -4.38 -16.47 -53.88
CA ASN A 4 -4.52 -16.35 -52.44
C ASN A 4 -5.91 -15.78 -52.16
N PHE A 5 -6.80 -16.59 -51.59
CA PHE A 5 -8.12 -16.14 -51.15
C PHE A 5 -8.00 -15.58 -49.72
N ASN A 6 -7.89 -14.26 -49.62
CA ASN A 6 -8.03 -13.59 -48.32
C ASN A 6 -9.51 -13.56 -47.93
N LEU A 7 -9.89 -14.40 -46.97
CA LEU A 7 -11.18 -14.28 -46.29
C LEU A 7 -11.04 -13.25 -45.17
N THR A 8 -11.83 -12.18 -45.24
CA THR A 8 -11.97 -11.21 -44.14
C THR A 8 -13.35 -11.39 -43.50
N ASN A 9 -13.38 -11.91 -42.27
CA ASN A 9 -14.56 -11.84 -41.44
C ASN A 9 -14.64 -10.41 -40.88
N ASN A 10 -15.60 -9.62 -41.34
CA ASN A 10 -15.81 -8.29 -40.78
C ASN A 10 -16.62 -8.45 -39.48
N PRO A 11 -16.14 -7.92 -38.35
CA PRO A 11 -16.86 -8.01 -37.08
C PRO A 11 -18.25 -7.37 -37.19
N GLY A 12 -19.18 -7.89 -36.39
CA GLY A 12 -20.52 -7.32 -36.22
C GLY A 12 -20.51 -6.02 -35.41
N ALA A 13 -21.70 -5.58 -34.99
CA ALA A 13 -21.82 -4.47 -34.05
C ALA A 13 -21.26 -4.86 -32.68
N ALA A 14 -20.72 -3.88 -31.94
CA ALA A 14 -20.26 -4.08 -30.57
C ALA A 14 -21.40 -4.59 -29.69
N ALA A 15 -21.15 -5.66 -28.94
CA ALA A 15 -22.15 -6.31 -28.08
C ALA A 15 -21.62 -6.63 -26.68
N ILE A 16 -20.31 -6.85 -26.55
CA ILE A 16 -19.67 -7.27 -25.30
C ILE A 16 -18.52 -6.30 -25.01
N LEU A 17 -18.41 -5.89 -23.74
CA LEU A 17 -17.35 -5.06 -23.21
C LEU A 17 -16.77 -5.77 -21.98
N ASN A 18 -15.47 -6.06 -21.99
CA ASN A 18 -14.78 -6.76 -20.92
C ASN A 18 -13.57 -5.95 -20.44
N ILE A 19 -13.25 -6.05 -19.15
CA ILE A 19 -12.00 -5.53 -18.59
C ILE A 19 -10.90 -6.57 -18.78
N LEU A 20 -9.78 -6.17 -19.39
CA LEU A 20 -8.59 -7.01 -19.53
C LEU A 20 -7.55 -6.78 -18.42
N THR A 21 -7.22 -5.53 -18.15
CA THR A 21 -6.19 -5.13 -17.16
C THR A 21 -6.57 -3.83 -16.47
N GLY A 22 -5.93 -3.51 -15.35
CA GLY A 22 -6.12 -2.23 -14.67
C GLY A 22 -7.25 -2.21 -13.62
N ASN A 23 -7.90 -3.35 -13.33
CA ASN A 23 -8.91 -3.43 -12.28
C ASN A 23 -8.28 -3.72 -10.90
N ASN A 24 -8.99 -3.32 -9.83
CA ASN A 24 -8.61 -3.57 -8.44
C ASN A 24 -7.23 -3.02 -8.07
N GLN A 25 -6.96 -1.77 -8.46
CA GLN A 25 -5.65 -1.16 -8.26
C GLN A 25 -5.71 -0.04 -7.24
N ASN A 26 -4.55 0.21 -6.63
CA ASN A 26 -4.34 1.34 -5.75
C ASN A 26 -3.07 2.08 -6.17
N THR A 27 -3.01 3.34 -5.79
CA THR A 27 -1.82 4.18 -5.93
C THR A 27 -1.95 5.34 -4.94
N THR A 28 -0.84 5.96 -4.57
CA THR A 28 -0.88 7.15 -3.71
C THR A 28 -1.59 8.31 -4.44
N VAL A 29 -2.24 9.19 -3.69
CA VAL A 29 -2.81 10.43 -4.25
C VAL A 29 -1.77 11.18 -5.10
N ASN A 30 -2.21 11.70 -6.25
CA ASN A 30 -1.38 12.36 -7.26
C ASN A 30 -0.34 11.48 -7.98
N THR A 31 -0.35 10.15 -7.81
CA THR A 31 0.52 9.24 -8.56
C THR A 31 -0.25 8.42 -9.60
N ALA A 32 0.46 7.91 -10.60
CA ALA A 32 -0.13 7.07 -11.64
C ALA A 32 -0.45 5.67 -11.09
N PHE A 33 -1.52 5.05 -11.61
CA PHE A 33 -1.77 3.63 -11.39
C PHE A 33 -0.75 2.79 -12.16
N ALA A 34 -0.44 1.60 -11.62
CA ALA A 34 0.65 0.77 -12.13
C ALA A 34 0.34 0.17 -13.51
N ASP A 35 -0.87 -0.38 -13.69
CA ASP A 35 -1.29 -0.90 -14.99
C ASP A 35 -2.26 0.06 -15.66
N ASN A 36 -2.26 0.01 -16.99
CA ASN A 36 -3.24 0.72 -17.78
C ASN A 36 -4.63 0.12 -17.60
N LEU A 37 -5.64 0.99 -17.55
CA LEU A 37 -7.03 0.58 -17.65
C LEU A 37 -7.27 0.13 -19.09
N GLN A 38 -7.51 -1.15 -19.30
CA GLN A 38 -7.72 -1.73 -20.63
C GLN A 38 -9.03 -2.50 -20.69
N VAL A 39 -9.80 -2.22 -21.74
CA VAL A 39 -11.01 -2.95 -22.09
C VAL A 39 -10.89 -3.56 -23.49
N GLU A 40 -11.63 -4.64 -23.69
CA GLU A 40 -11.83 -5.28 -24.99
C GLU A 40 -13.29 -5.17 -25.39
N VAL A 41 -13.53 -4.79 -26.64
CA VAL A 41 -14.85 -4.73 -27.26
C VAL A 41 -14.97 -5.80 -28.32
N THR A 42 -15.96 -6.68 -28.16
CA THR A 42 -16.27 -7.75 -29.13
C THR A 42 -17.73 -7.70 -29.57
N ASP A 43 -18.01 -8.33 -30.71
CA ASP A 43 -19.38 -8.64 -31.14
C ASP A 43 -19.93 -9.86 -30.37
N GLU A 44 -21.19 -10.22 -30.64
CA GLU A 44 -21.84 -11.35 -29.95
C GLU A 44 -21.20 -12.72 -30.23
N PHE A 45 -20.36 -12.81 -31.26
CA PHE A 45 -19.65 -14.01 -31.67
C PHE A 45 -18.19 -14.04 -31.21
N GLY A 46 -17.75 -13.02 -30.46
CA GLY A 46 -16.39 -12.91 -29.94
C GLY A 46 -15.37 -12.35 -30.94
N ASN A 47 -15.80 -11.75 -32.05
CA ASN A 47 -14.87 -11.04 -32.94
C ASN A 47 -14.57 -9.65 -32.39
N ALA A 48 -13.30 -9.27 -32.36
CA ALA A 48 -12.85 -7.93 -31.97
C ALA A 48 -13.44 -6.84 -32.86
N VAL A 49 -14.01 -5.78 -32.26
CA VAL A 49 -14.62 -4.66 -32.99
C VAL A 49 -13.71 -3.42 -32.88
N SER A 50 -13.13 -3.04 -34.01
CA SER A 50 -12.26 -1.86 -34.11
C SER A 50 -13.04 -0.56 -34.33
N GLY A 51 -12.48 0.58 -33.91
CA GLY A 51 -13.05 1.91 -34.16
C GLY A 51 -14.23 2.28 -33.25
N VAL A 52 -14.50 1.51 -32.20
CA VAL A 52 -15.58 1.76 -31.24
C VAL A 52 -15.11 2.79 -30.23
N THR A 53 -15.95 3.79 -29.95
CA THR A 53 -15.68 4.78 -28.90
C THR A 53 -16.06 4.23 -27.52
N VAL A 54 -15.09 4.18 -26.62
CA VAL A 54 -15.26 3.87 -25.20
C VAL A 54 -15.14 5.17 -24.41
N ASN A 55 -16.17 5.52 -23.64
CA ASN A 55 -16.18 6.69 -22.77
C ASN A 55 -15.94 6.29 -21.32
N LEU A 56 -15.00 6.95 -20.66
CA LEU A 56 -14.69 6.76 -19.26
C LEU A 56 -15.43 7.78 -18.38
N ASN A 57 -15.92 7.33 -17.23
CA ASN A 57 -16.59 8.15 -16.25
C ASN A 57 -15.96 7.97 -14.87
N SER A 58 -15.33 9.02 -14.36
CA SER A 58 -14.86 9.11 -12.97
C SER A 58 -15.85 9.92 -12.13
N PRO A 59 -15.93 9.70 -10.81
CA PRO A 59 -16.72 10.56 -9.93
C PRO A 59 -16.30 12.02 -10.03
N ASN A 60 -17.28 12.93 -10.04
CA ASN A 60 -17.05 14.37 -10.12
C ASN A 60 -16.57 14.99 -8.79
N THR A 61 -16.72 14.27 -7.68
CA THR A 61 -16.39 14.72 -6.33
C THR A 61 -15.78 13.56 -5.55
N GLY A 62 -14.85 13.87 -4.63
CA GLY A 62 -14.17 12.86 -3.84
C GLY A 62 -12.98 12.24 -4.59
N ALA A 63 -12.60 11.02 -4.22
CA ALA A 63 -11.56 10.28 -4.91
C ALA A 63 -11.95 10.02 -6.38
N SER A 64 -11.01 10.28 -7.29
CA SER A 64 -11.19 10.07 -8.73
C SER A 64 -9.85 9.89 -9.44
N ALA A 65 -9.90 9.45 -10.70
CA ALA A 65 -8.75 9.34 -11.60
C ALA A 65 -8.85 10.34 -12.76
N ASN A 66 -7.69 10.80 -13.22
CA ASN A 66 -7.49 11.58 -14.43
C ASN A 66 -6.83 10.72 -15.52
N PHE A 67 -7.38 10.75 -16.74
CA PHE A 67 -6.97 9.90 -17.87
C PHE A 67 -6.29 10.67 -19.01
N GLY A 68 -6.22 12.00 -18.93
CA GLY A 68 -5.84 12.87 -20.07
C GLY A 68 -6.93 12.96 -21.15
N SER A 69 -7.51 11.83 -21.59
CA SER A 69 -8.70 11.75 -22.44
C SER A 69 -9.72 10.78 -21.83
N ILE A 70 -10.99 11.20 -21.78
CA ILE A 70 -12.09 10.33 -21.36
C ILE A 70 -12.70 9.52 -22.52
N SER A 71 -12.36 9.85 -23.77
CA SER A 71 -12.85 9.17 -24.97
C SER A 71 -11.70 8.39 -25.59
N LEU A 72 -11.82 7.06 -25.61
CA LEU A 72 -10.88 6.13 -26.20
C LEU A 72 -11.51 5.50 -27.45
N THR A 73 -10.67 5.05 -28.38
CA THR A 73 -11.12 4.33 -29.58
C THR A 73 -10.45 2.97 -29.62
N THR A 74 -11.22 1.91 -29.89
CA THR A 74 -10.65 0.56 -29.97
C THR A 74 -9.75 0.38 -31.19
N ASP A 75 -8.63 -0.30 -31.00
CA ASP A 75 -7.68 -0.63 -32.07
C ASP A 75 -8.15 -1.81 -32.94
N ALA A 76 -7.29 -2.32 -33.83
CA ALA A 76 -7.62 -3.45 -34.72
C ALA A 76 -7.89 -4.77 -33.96
N SER A 77 -7.42 -4.88 -32.72
CA SER A 77 -7.65 -6.02 -31.82
C SER A 77 -8.85 -5.78 -30.90
N GLY A 78 -9.62 -4.70 -31.11
CA GLY A 78 -10.78 -4.36 -30.28
C GLY A 78 -10.41 -3.78 -28.91
N LEU A 79 -9.15 -3.37 -28.71
CA LEU A 79 -8.66 -2.92 -27.42
C LEU A 79 -8.69 -1.41 -27.29
N ALA A 80 -9.18 -0.90 -26.17
CA ALA A 80 -9.05 0.48 -25.75
C ALA A 80 -8.29 0.54 -24.42
N SER A 81 -7.28 1.40 -24.34
CA SER A 81 -6.39 1.48 -23.17
C SER A 81 -6.06 2.93 -22.83
N THR A 82 -5.98 3.23 -21.53
CA THR A 82 -5.48 4.51 -21.03
C THR A 82 -4.66 4.34 -19.76
N THR A 83 -3.75 5.28 -19.52
CA THR A 83 -3.19 5.49 -18.19
C THR A 83 -4.19 6.25 -17.32
N ALA A 84 -4.06 6.09 -16.01
CA ALA A 84 -4.86 6.79 -15.01
C ALA A 84 -3.94 7.35 -13.92
N THR A 85 -4.23 8.56 -13.45
CA THR A 85 -3.53 9.21 -12.33
C THR A 85 -4.52 9.55 -11.23
N ALA A 86 -4.26 9.10 -10.01
CA ALA A 86 -5.05 9.44 -8.84
C ALA A 86 -5.10 10.97 -8.63
N ASN A 87 -6.25 11.49 -8.19
CA ASN A 87 -6.35 12.86 -7.73
C ASN A 87 -5.76 13.04 -6.31
N SER A 88 -5.93 14.22 -5.72
CA SER A 88 -5.42 14.54 -4.39
C SER A 88 -6.29 14.04 -3.22
N ILE A 89 -7.39 13.34 -3.50
CA ILE A 89 -8.36 12.91 -2.51
C ILE A 89 -8.29 11.39 -2.37
N ALA A 90 -7.97 10.93 -1.16
CA ALA A 90 -7.91 9.52 -0.84
C ALA A 90 -9.31 8.90 -0.75
N GLY A 91 -9.41 7.62 -1.08
CA GLY A 91 -10.64 6.84 -1.01
C GLY A 91 -10.79 5.85 -2.15
N ASN A 92 -11.76 4.96 -2.00
CA ASN A 92 -12.19 4.00 -3.01
C ASN A 92 -13.23 4.62 -3.95
N TYR A 93 -13.18 4.26 -5.22
CA TYR A 93 -14.12 4.71 -6.23
C TYR A 93 -14.15 3.78 -7.43
N GLN A 94 -15.14 3.99 -8.29
CA GLN A 94 -15.29 3.25 -9.54
C GLN A 94 -15.12 4.17 -10.74
N VAL A 95 -14.44 3.69 -11.76
CA VAL A 95 -14.37 4.31 -13.09
C VAL A 95 -15.20 3.46 -14.04
N GLY A 96 -16.29 4.02 -14.55
CA GLY A 96 -17.14 3.36 -15.53
C GLY A 96 -16.55 3.46 -16.95
N ALA A 97 -16.60 2.35 -17.70
CA ALA A 97 -16.27 2.31 -19.12
C ALA A 97 -17.54 1.99 -19.92
N ASN A 98 -17.96 2.94 -20.74
CA ASN A 98 -19.22 2.90 -21.46
C ASN A 98 -19.01 2.81 -22.98
N VAL A 99 -19.75 1.90 -23.61
CA VAL A 99 -19.93 1.84 -25.06
C VAL A 99 -21.43 1.90 -25.35
N ILE A 100 -21.83 2.72 -26.32
CA ILE A 100 -23.24 2.89 -26.67
C ILE A 100 -23.85 1.55 -27.09
N GLY A 101 -24.94 1.15 -26.42
CA GLY A 101 -25.65 -0.10 -26.71
C GLY A 101 -25.04 -1.36 -26.09
N VAL A 102 -23.98 -1.22 -25.30
CA VAL A 102 -23.32 -2.32 -24.58
C VAL A 102 -23.42 -2.07 -23.06
N THR A 103 -23.44 -3.14 -22.27
CA THR A 103 -23.45 -3.02 -20.80
C THR A 103 -22.12 -2.45 -20.32
N GLU A 104 -22.17 -1.42 -19.46
CA GLU A 104 -21.00 -0.78 -18.87
C GLU A 104 -20.28 -1.70 -17.89
N VAL A 105 -18.96 -1.54 -17.81
CA VAL A 105 -18.08 -2.22 -16.84
C VAL A 105 -17.36 -1.19 -15.99
N ASN A 106 -17.07 -1.54 -14.73
CA ASN A 106 -16.44 -0.61 -13.79
C ASN A 106 -15.07 -1.13 -13.35
N PHE A 107 -14.08 -0.23 -13.35
CA PHE A 107 -12.81 -0.43 -12.69
C PHE A 107 -12.91 0.02 -11.24
N ASP A 108 -12.62 -0.87 -10.30
CA ASP A 108 -12.48 -0.56 -8.88
C ASP A 108 -11.06 -0.04 -8.60
N LEU A 109 -10.96 1.23 -8.20
CA LEU A 109 -9.70 1.92 -7.94
C LEU A 109 -9.68 2.52 -6.53
N THR A 110 -8.47 2.64 -5.97
CA THR A 110 -8.25 3.29 -4.67
C THR A 110 -7.14 4.33 -4.77
N ASN A 111 -7.45 5.54 -4.30
CA ASN A 111 -6.44 6.57 -4.03
C ASN A 111 -5.98 6.41 -2.58
N ASP A 112 -4.77 5.92 -2.37
CA ASP A 112 -4.16 5.83 -1.05
C ASP A 112 -3.67 7.20 -0.61
N SER A 113 -3.81 7.49 0.67
CA SER A 113 -3.30 8.76 1.20
C SER A 113 -1.77 8.80 1.14
N ALA A 114 -1.20 9.99 0.92
CA ALA A 114 0.24 10.17 0.92
C ALA A 114 0.82 9.99 2.33
N PRO A 115 2.01 9.36 2.47
CA PRO A 115 2.69 9.30 3.74
C PRO A 115 3.10 10.70 4.21
N VAL A 116 3.08 10.92 5.51
CA VAL A 116 3.47 12.18 6.13
C VAL A 116 4.91 12.06 6.63
N THR A 117 5.77 13.01 6.23
CA THR A 117 7.16 13.07 6.71
C THR A 117 7.39 14.31 7.57
N VAL A 118 7.87 14.11 8.80
CA VAL A 118 8.28 15.18 9.73
C VAL A 118 9.79 15.12 9.91
N THR A 119 10.47 16.25 9.73
CA THR A 119 11.94 16.32 9.81
C THR A 119 12.39 17.52 10.62
N ASN A 120 13.31 17.33 11.57
CA ASN A 120 13.91 18.39 12.38
C ASN A 120 12.89 19.33 13.04
N ASN A 121 11.78 18.80 13.56
CA ASN A 121 10.73 19.65 14.11
C ASN A 121 11.11 20.12 15.54
N PRO A 122 11.27 21.44 15.78
CA PRO A 122 11.78 21.94 17.06
C PRO A 122 10.73 21.90 18.18
N THR A 123 9.53 21.39 17.91
CA THR A 123 8.45 21.25 18.88
C THR A 123 8.08 19.77 19.05
N PRO A 124 7.59 19.35 20.23
CA PRO A 124 7.13 17.98 20.42
C PRO A 124 6.12 17.58 19.35
N VAL A 125 6.31 16.40 18.77
CA VAL A 125 5.46 15.87 17.70
C VAL A 125 4.45 14.93 18.33
N THR A 126 3.18 15.04 17.94
CA THR A 126 2.13 14.10 18.37
C THR A 126 1.46 13.50 17.14
N VAL A 127 1.56 12.18 17.00
CA VAL A 127 0.95 11.38 15.94
C VAL A 127 -0.21 10.60 16.54
N THR A 128 -1.43 10.89 16.13
CA THR A 128 -2.64 10.26 16.68
C THR A 128 -3.60 9.81 15.59
N ASN A 129 -4.14 8.60 15.67
CA ASN A 129 -5.21 8.08 14.80
C ASN A 129 -5.00 8.35 13.30
N THR A 130 -3.78 8.24 12.79
CA THR A 130 -3.52 8.52 11.38
C THR A 130 -4.00 7.37 10.51
N SER A 131 -4.49 7.72 9.32
CA SER A 131 -4.88 6.77 8.27
C SER A 131 -3.81 6.65 7.19
N THR A 132 -2.63 7.25 7.42
CA THR A 132 -1.52 7.34 6.48
C THR A 132 -0.24 6.92 7.20
N PRO A 133 0.70 6.22 6.55
CA PRO A 133 2.02 6.01 7.16
C PRO A 133 2.67 7.34 7.54
N VAL A 134 3.34 7.39 8.69
CA VAL A 134 4.06 8.59 9.15
C VAL A 134 5.53 8.25 9.38
N THR A 135 6.43 9.06 8.84
CA THR A 135 7.85 8.99 9.14
C THR A 135 8.28 10.25 9.87
N VAL A 136 8.89 10.10 11.04
CA VAL A 136 9.52 11.18 11.80
C VAL A 136 11.02 10.94 11.80
N THR A 137 11.81 11.96 11.50
CA THR A 137 13.27 11.82 11.37
C THR A 137 14.01 12.99 11.99
N ASN A 138 15.11 12.71 12.70
CA ASN A 138 16.01 13.70 13.30
C ASN A 138 15.26 14.75 14.14
N ASN A 139 14.26 14.31 14.89
CA ASN A 139 13.48 15.24 15.69
C ASN A 139 14.26 15.53 17.00
N PRO A 140 14.57 16.79 17.35
CA PRO A 140 15.31 17.12 18.56
C PRO A 140 14.42 17.18 19.82
N THR A 141 13.15 16.79 19.70
CA THR A 141 12.14 16.88 20.75
C THR A 141 11.29 15.60 20.77
N PRO A 142 10.65 15.26 21.90
CA PRO A 142 9.96 13.98 22.01
C PRO A 142 8.86 13.78 20.97
N VAL A 143 8.79 12.57 20.40
CA VAL A 143 7.65 12.12 19.58
C VAL A 143 6.70 11.31 20.43
N THR A 144 5.42 11.69 20.41
CA THR A 144 4.32 10.93 21.01
C THR A 144 3.51 10.26 19.92
N VAL A 145 3.32 8.94 20.00
CA VAL A 145 2.44 8.17 19.10
C VAL A 145 1.29 7.56 19.88
N ASN A 146 0.05 7.77 19.45
CA ASN A 146 -1.14 7.28 20.15
C ASN A 146 -2.20 6.70 19.19
N ASN A 147 -2.69 5.49 19.49
CA ASN A 147 -3.81 4.83 18.81
C ASN A 147 -3.72 4.88 17.28
N ASN A 148 -2.56 4.58 16.69
CA ASN A 148 -2.38 4.69 15.25
C ASN A 148 -2.72 3.38 14.52
N LEU A 149 -3.45 3.49 13.39
CA LEU A 149 -3.90 2.33 12.60
C LEU A 149 -2.98 2.03 11.41
N THR A 150 -2.05 2.94 11.12
CA THR A 150 -1.01 2.80 10.10
C THR A 150 0.37 2.82 10.74
N SER A 151 1.38 2.37 9.99
CA SER A 151 2.75 2.34 10.47
C SER A 151 3.27 3.74 10.81
N VAL A 152 4.02 3.83 11.90
CA VAL A 152 4.81 5.01 12.25
C VAL A 152 6.25 4.59 12.35
N THR A 153 7.11 5.27 11.60
CA THR A 153 8.55 5.07 11.63
C THR A 153 9.19 6.28 12.27
N VAL A 154 9.93 6.09 13.36
CA VAL A 154 10.72 7.15 14.00
C VAL A 154 12.19 6.81 13.85
N ILE A 155 12.96 7.72 13.24
CA ILE A 155 14.37 7.50 12.87
C ILE A 155 15.23 8.59 13.50
N ASN A 156 16.30 8.21 14.19
CA ASN A 156 17.36 9.13 14.65
C ASN A 156 16.86 10.31 15.49
N ASP A 157 15.86 10.08 16.34
CA ASP A 157 15.41 11.08 17.32
C ASP A 157 16.33 11.07 18.53
N SER A 158 16.85 12.24 18.91
CA SER A 158 17.81 12.40 20.01
C SER A 158 17.15 12.44 21.39
N THR A 159 15.84 12.26 21.48
CA THR A 159 15.07 12.34 22.71
C THR A 159 14.19 11.11 22.97
N THR A 160 13.75 10.95 24.22
CA THR A 160 12.89 9.83 24.64
C THR A 160 11.54 9.87 23.91
N ASN A 161 11.27 8.88 23.06
CA ASN A 161 9.99 8.71 22.40
C ASN A 161 8.95 8.04 23.32
N TYR A 162 7.69 8.46 23.24
CA TYR A 162 6.60 7.91 24.04
C TYR A 162 5.50 7.31 23.15
N ILE A 163 5.19 6.02 23.35
CA ILE A 163 4.15 5.30 22.60
C ILE A 163 3.05 4.87 23.58
N SER A 164 1.80 5.13 23.23
CA SER A 164 0.64 4.68 24.01
C SER A 164 -0.48 4.16 23.09
N GLY A 165 -1.32 3.24 23.59
CA GLY A 165 -2.55 2.87 22.88
C GLY A 165 -2.48 1.78 21.81
N LEU A 166 -1.45 0.92 21.82
CA LEU A 166 -1.41 -0.27 20.95
C LEU A 166 -2.43 -1.31 21.43
N THR A 167 -3.36 -1.72 20.54
CA THR A 167 -4.27 -2.85 20.79
C THR A 167 -3.96 -4.03 19.86
N SER A 168 -2.69 -4.42 19.77
CA SER A 168 -2.25 -5.78 19.42
C SER A 168 -0.74 -5.91 19.64
N THR A 169 -0.38 -6.86 20.51
CA THR A 169 0.98 -7.40 20.78
C THR A 169 2.08 -6.39 21.13
N TRP A 170 2.27 -6.21 22.43
CA TRP A 170 3.39 -5.52 23.10
C TRP A 170 4.73 -6.30 22.98
N GLU A 171 5.03 -6.95 21.86
CA GLU A 171 6.30 -7.67 21.70
C GLU A 171 7.12 -7.08 20.56
N SER A 172 8.22 -6.40 20.97
CA SER A 172 9.40 -5.99 20.20
C SER A 172 9.60 -4.48 20.02
N ILE A 173 9.84 -3.74 21.12
CA ILE A 173 10.57 -2.44 21.06
C ILE A 173 11.78 -2.44 22.03
N SER A 174 12.31 -3.61 22.43
CA SER A 174 13.46 -3.63 23.35
C SER A 174 14.51 -4.71 23.13
N ASP A 175 14.57 -5.39 21.97
CA ASP A 175 15.51 -6.50 21.77
C ASP A 175 16.33 -6.47 20.46
N GLU A 176 16.44 -5.31 19.79
CA GLU A 176 17.38 -5.16 18.66
C GLU A 176 18.81 -4.78 19.10
N LEU A 177 19.28 -5.35 20.22
CA LEU A 177 20.70 -5.27 20.61
C LEU A 177 21.33 -6.60 21.06
N LYS A 178 20.61 -7.74 21.04
CA LYS A 178 21.23 -9.05 21.36
C LYS A 178 20.62 -10.22 20.56
N GLY A 179 21.07 -10.43 19.32
CA GLY A 179 20.78 -11.70 18.63
C GLY A 179 21.23 -11.76 17.18
N SER A 180 22.07 -12.74 16.86
CA SER A 180 22.64 -13.02 15.53
C SER A 180 21.61 -13.37 14.46
N GLU A 181 21.94 -13.01 13.21
CA GLU A 181 21.26 -13.38 11.96
C GLU A 181 20.90 -14.87 11.86
N SER A 182 19.64 -15.20 12.11
CA SER A 182 18.91 -16.24 11.39
C SER A 182 17.46 -16.24 11.88
N GLU A 183 16.51 -16.30 10.94
CA GLU A 183 15.05 -16.38 11.15
C GLU A 183 14.37 -15.06 11.50
N LYS A 184 13.83 -14.37 10.48
CA LYS A 184 12.56 -13.61 10.57
C LYS A 184 12.17 -13.11 9.17
N SER A 185 11.74 -14.05 8.33
CA SER A 185 10.91 -13.74 7.17
C SER A 185 9.50 -14.22 7.51
N ALA A 186 8.64 -13.30 7.93
CA ALA A 186 7.21 -13.52 8.02
C ALA A 186 6.52 -12.23 7.57
N CYS A 187 5.63 -12.35 6.59
CA CYS A 187 4.76 -11.26 6.13
C CYS A 187 3.94 -10.71 7.30
N LEU A 188 4.18 -9.47 7.73
CA LEU A 188 3.27 -8.73 8.60
C LEU A 188 2.33 -7.87 7.74
N THR A 189 1.03 -8.15 7.84
CA THR A 189 -0.06 -7.31 7.28
C THR A 189 -0.74 -6.47 8.36
N THR A 190 -0.11 -6.30 9.52
CA THR A 190 -0.58 -5.50 10.66
C THR A 190 0.21 -4.19 10.77
N PRO A 191 -0.39 -3.08 11.24
CA PRO A 191 0.33 -1.84 11.45
C PRO A 191 1.42 -2.03 12.51
N GLU A 192 2.66 -1.71 12.14
CA GLU A 192 3.84 -1.86 12.98
C GLU A 192 4.41 -0.47 13.31
N ILE A 193 4.80 -0.24 14.56
CA ILE A 193 5.57 0.96 14.96
C ILE A 193 7.03 0.56 15.03
N VAL A 194 7.87 1.19 14.21
CA VAL A 194 9.31 0.89 14.11
C VAL A 194 10.11 2.11 14.61
N ILE A 195 10.98 1.90 15.60
CA ILE A 195 11.90 2.92 16.11
C ILE A 195 13.33 2.51 15.79
N ASN A 196 14.03 3.29 14.98
CA ASN A 196 15.44 3.05 14.64
C ASN A 196 16.33 4.09 15.35
N TYR A 197 17.25 3.61 16.18
CA TYR A 197 18.33 4.40 16.78
C TYR A 197 19.63 4.16 16.00
N THR A 198 20.39 5.21 15.67
CA THR A 198 21.79 5.03 15.25
C THR A 198 22.66 5.23 16.48
N GLU A 199 23.46 4.23 16.86
CA GLU A 199 24.53 4.43 17.85
C GLU A 199 25.59 5.34 17.23
N GLU A 200 25.75 6.56 17.75
CA GLU A 200 27.00 7.31 17.59
C GLU A 200 28.02 6.65 18.52
N GLU A 201 29.07 6.02 17.97
CA GLU A 201 30.22 5.53 18.74
C GLU A 201 30.91 6.72 19.44
N GLU A 202 30.48 7.08 20.65
CA GLU A 202 31.31 7.80 21.60
C GLU A 202 32.04 6.78 22.50
N GLU A 203 33.33 6.55 22.22
CA GLU A 203 34.23 5.85 23.15
C GLU A 203 34.38 6.68 24.44
N GLU A 204 33.61 6.36 25.48
CA GLU A 204 33.96 6.72 26.87
C GLU A 204 34.08 5.45 27.72
N GLU A 205 35.32 5.07 28.06
CA GLU A 205 35.62 4.01 29.02
C GLU A 205 35.05 4.35 30.42
N MET A 206 34.15 3.52 30.96
CA MET A 206 33.82 3.57 32.39
C MET A 206 33.56 2.18 33.01
N ASN A 207 34.53 1.76 33.82
CA ASN A 207 34.62 0.65 34.78
C ASN A 207 33.43 -0.30 34.98
N LEU A 208 33.64 -1.55 34.54
CA LEU A 208 32.95 -2.78 34.95
C LEU A 208 33.38 -3.21 36.36
N ASP A 209 32.58 -3.02 37.41
CA ASP A 209 32.71 -3.89 38.61
C ASP A 209 31.55 -3.92 39.65
N GLU A 210 30.37 -3.30 39.45
CA GLU A 210 29.34 -3.27 40.51
C GLU A 210 27.94 -3.84 40.18
N GLU A 211 27.65 -4.26 38.95
CA GLU A 211 26.30 -4.77 38.58
C GLU A 211 26.14 -6.31 38.60
N ARG A 212 27.19 -7.07 38.91
CA ARG A 212 27.17 -8.56 38.80
C ARG A 212 26.43 -9.33 39.91
N GLU A 213 25.89 -8.67 40.93
CA GLU A 213 25.24 -9.35 42.07
C GLU A 213 23.69 -9.29 42.05
N THR A 214 23.07 -8.52 41.15
CA THR A 214 21.59 -8.39 41.11
C THR A 214 20.90 -9.28 40.06
N GLU A 215 21.66 -9.85 39.11
CA GLU A 215 21.10 -10.65 37.99
C GLU A 215 20.77 -12.11 38.38
N ILE A 216 21.31 -12.63 39.48
CA ILE A 216 21.20 -14.07 39.81
C ILE A 216 19.87 -14.42 40.52
N GLN A 217 19.13 -13.46 41.08
CA GLN A 217 17.96 -13.77 41.93
C GLN A 217 16.59 -13.71 41.24
N ARG A 218 16.50 -13.40 39.93
CA ARG A 218 15.20 -13.31 39.22
C ARG A 218 14.90 -14.45 38.24
N ASN A 219 15.79 -15.44 38.14
CA ASN A 219 15.70 -16.53 37.16
C ASN A 219 15.16 -17.87 37.71
N GLN A 220 14.40 -17.87 38.81
CA GLN A 220 13.84 -19.12 39.37
C GLN A 220 12.33 -19.33 39.24
N ASP A 221 11.54 -18.37 38.75
CA ASP A 221 10.09 -18.57 38.59
C ASP A 221 9.64 -18.41 37.13
N CYS A 222 9.93 -19.42 36.30
CA CYS A 222 9.18 -19.71 35.07
C CYS A 222 9.50 -21.14 34.59
N GLN A 223 8.74 -22.12 35.10
CA GLN A 223 8.57 -23.42 34.44
C GLN A 223 7.14 -23.47 33.88
N PRO A 224 6.94 -23.81 32.59
CA PRO A 224 5.60 -23.98 32.04
C PRO A 224 4.95 -25.27 32.56
N VAL A 225 3.70 -25.16 33.02
CA VAL A 225 2.80 -26.29 33.31
C VAL A 225 2.37 -26.90 31.98
N ALA A 226 2.86 -28.11 31.66
CA ALA A 226 2.34 -28.89 30.54
C ALA A 226 1.18 -29.77 31.03
N SER A 227 0.01 -29.55 30.44
CA SER A 227 -1.13 -30.48 30.46
C SER A 227 -0.97 -31.50 29.34
N GLU A 228 -0.98 -32.79 29.66
CA GLU A 228 -1.47 -33.84 28.74
C GLU A 228 -1.78 -35.13 29.52
N GLU A 229 -3.07 -35.49 29.55
CA GLU A 229 -3.55 -36.87 29.68
C GLU A 229 -3.07 -37.67 28.45
N ASN A 230 -2.61 -38.91 28.61
CA ASN A 230 -3.38 -40.12 28.31
C ASN A 230 -2.49 -41.40 28.28
N GLN A 231 -2.98 -42.44 28.96
CA GLN A 231 -2.59 -43.87 29.01
C GLN A 231 -1.32 -44.29 29.74
#